data_AF-B4W558-F1
#
_entry.id   AF-B4W558-F1
#
_cell.length_a   1.000
_cell.length_b   1.000
_cell.length_c   1.000
_cell.angle_alpha   90.00
_cell.angle_beta   90.00
_cell.angle_gamma   90.00
#
_symmetry.space_group_name_H-M   'P 1'
#
loop_
_entity.id
_entity.type
_entity.pdbx_description
1 polymer ?
#
loop_
_entity_poly.entity_id
_entity_poly.type
_entity_poly.pdbx_seq_one_letter_code
_entity_poly.pdbx_strand_id
1 'polypeptide(L)'
;MDGRGELLQRLKRLNQAQFEEVLFRLGIDPAIIPSQFAEQSLRAIRVIQRLEQETEGFERLNQTLAESAISIIGEQYIGYEI
;
A
#
# COMPACT_ATOMS: atom_id res chain seq x y z
N MET A 1 -18.48 6.02 -1.22
CA MET A 1 -17.25 5.50 -1.89
C MET A 1 -16.79 4.31 -1.08
N ASP A 2 -16.69 3.14 -1.70
CA ASP A 2 -16.30 1.90 -1.04
C ASP A 2 -14.86 2.02 -0.50
N GLY A 3 -14.67 1.88 0.82
CA GLY A 3 -13.35 2.00 1.46
C GLY A 3 -12.30 1.08 0.84
N ARG A 4 -12.73 -0.09 0.34
CA ARG A 4 -11.90 -1.01 -0.44
C ARG A 4 -11.25 -0.36 -1.68
N GLY A 5 -12.03 0.40 -2.44
CA GLY A 5 -11.57 1.03 -3.68
C GLY A 5 -10.52 2.10 -3.41
N GLU A 6 -10.71 2.88 -2.35
CA GLU A 6 -9.76 3.90 -1.92
C GLU A 6 -8.44 3.27 -1.45
N LEU A 7 -8.49 2.24 -0.61
CA LEU A 7 -7.30 1.54 -0.11
C LEU A 7 -6.51 0.89 -1.25
N LEU A 8 -7.21 0.33 -2.25
CA LEU A 8 -6.57 -0.20 -3.45
C LEU A 8 -5.84 0.90 -4.25
N GLN A 9 -6.45 2.08 -4.41
CA GLN A 9 -5.82 3.20 -5.10
C GLN A 9 -4.57 3.71 -4.36
N ARG A 10 -4.63 3.76 -3.03
CA ARG A 10 -3.47 4.15 -2.20
C ARG A 10 -2.33 3.16 -2.37
N LEU A 11 -2.59 1.85 -2.27
CA LEU A 11 -1.58 0.80 -2.49
C LEU A 11 -0.93 0.88 -3.88
N LYS A 12 -1.72 1.19 -4.92
CA LYS A 12 -1.23 1.33 -6.30
C LYS A 12 -0.27 2.52 -6.49
N ARG A 13 -0.39 3.56 -5.66
CA ARG A 13 0.41 4.79 -5.74
C ARG A 13 1.71 4.71 -4.93
N LEU A 14 1.87 3.69 -4.09
CA LEU A 14 3.10 3.48 -3.34
C LEU A 14 4.24 3.12 -4.29
N ASN A 15 5.43 3.63 -3.98
CA ASN A 15 6.65 3.10 -4.58
C ASN A 15 6.97 1.71 -3.99
N GLN A 16 7.95 1.01 -4.57
CA GLN A 16 8.32 -0.34 -4.14
C GLN A 16 8.68 -0.40 -2.66
N ALA A 17 9.55 0.48 -2.16
CA ALA A 17 9.98 0.47 -0.77
C ALA A 17 8.83 0.72 0.21
N GLN A 18 7.95 1.67 -0.11
CA GLN A 18 6.74 1.95 0.68
C GLN A 18 5.78 0.75 0.69
N PHE A 19 5.65 0.05 -0.44
CA PHE A 19 4.80 -1.12 -0.52
C PHE A 19 5.34 -2.27 0.32
N GLU A 20 6.65 -2.54 0.27
CA GLU A 20 7.27 -3.55 1.12
C GLU A 20 7.13 -3.22 2.61
N GLU A 21 7.29 -1.95 2.99
CA GLU A 21 7.08 -1.48 4.36
C GLU A 21 5.63 -1.72 4.82
N VAL A 22 4.65 -1.48 3.94
CA VAL A 22 3.24 -1.80 4.23
C VAL A 22 3.04 -3.31 4.44
N LEU A 23 3.63 -4.15 3.59
CA LEU A 23 3.55 -5.61 3.78
C LEU A 23 4.14 -6.04 5.12
N PHE A 24 5.31 -5.49 5.46
CA PHE A 24 6.01 -5.76 6.71
C PHE A 24 5.15 -5.38 7.93
N ARG A 25 4.59 -4.16 7.95
CA ARG A 25 3.73 -3.68 9.05
C ARG A 25 2.43 -4.45 9.19
N LEU A 26 1.87 -4.91 8.07
CA LEU A 26 0.68 -5.74 8.08
C LEU A 26 0.98 -7.20 8.46
N GLY A 27 2.26 -7.59 8.54
CA GLY A 27 2.66 -8.97 8.78
C GLY A 27 2.26 -9.89 7.65
N ILE A 28 2.15 -9.36 6.42
CA ILE A 28 1.81 -10.14 5.23
C ILE A 28 3.10 -10.81 4.73
N ASP A 29 3.07 -12.14 4.63
CA ASP A 29 4.18 -12.90 4.07
C ASP A 29 4.40 -12.49 2.59
N PRO A 30 5.60 -12.02 2.19
CA PRO A 30 5.87 -11.66 0.82
C PRO A 30 5.72 -12.84 -0.15
N ALA A 31 5.82 -14.09 0.31
CA ALA A 31 5.64 -15.28 -0.53
C ALA A 31 4.21 -15.45 -1.07
N ILE A 32 3.20 -14.87 -0.41
CA ILE A 32 1.80 -14.92 -0.86
C ILE A 32 1.42 -13.75 -1.78
N ILE A 33 2.30 -12.74 -1.88
CA ILE A 33 2.16 -11.60 -2.78
C ILE A 33 3.01 -11.85 -4.03
N PRO A 34 2.57 -11.43 -5.23
CA PRO A 34 3.41 -11.52 -6.42
C PRO A 34 4.75 -10.81 -6.22
N SER A 35 5.78 -11.36 -6.86
CA SER A 35 7.17 -10.86 -6.83
C SER A 35 7.24 -9.34 -6.96
N GLN A 36 8.29 -8.73 -6.38
CA GLN A 36 8.58 -7.31 -6.50
C GLN A 36 8.67 -6.80 -7.95
N PHE A 37 8.93 -7.69 -8.92
CA PHE A 37 8.97 -7.37 -10.35
C PHE A 37 7.60 -7.44 -11.05
N ALA A 38 6.56 -7.91 -10.36
CA ALA A 38 5.20 -7.94 -10.88
C ALA A 38 4.57 -6.55 -10.87
N GLU A 39 3.54 -6.35 -11.69
CA GLU A 39 2.81 -5.09 -11.73
C GLU A 39 2.26 -4.71 -10.35
N GLN A 40 2.54 -3.49 -9.91
CA GLN A 40 2.09 -2.94 -8.63
C GLN A 40 0.56 -3.06 -8.45
N SER A 41 -0.21 -2.91 -9.53
CA SER A 41 -1.66 -3.11 -9.51
C SER A 41 -2.07 -4.53 -9.12
N LEU A 42 -1.38 -5.55 -9.63
CA LEU A 42 -1.64 -6.94 -9.30
C LEU A 42 -1.26 -7.24 -7.85
N ARG A 43 -0.12 -6.71 -7.40
CA ARG A 43 0.35 -6.82 -6.01
C ARG A 43 -0.66 -6.20 -5.03
N ALA A 44 -1.12 -4.98 -5.32
CA ALA A 44 -2.13 -4.28 -4.52
C ALA A 44 -3.46 -5.03 -4.46
N ILE A 45 -3.92 -5.63 -5.58
CA ILE A 45 -5.13 -6.46 -5.59
C ILE A 45 -4.98 -7.67 -4.67
N ARG A 46 -3.82 -8.33 -4.68
CA ARG A 46 -3.55 -9.49 -3.81
C ARG A 46 -3.54 -9.14 -2.33
N VAL A 47 -2.97 -7.98 -1.97
CA VAL A 47 -3.03 -7.47 -0.59
C VAL A 47 -4.47 -7.26 -0.15
N ILE A 48 -5.28 -6.58 -0.96
CA ILE A 48 -6.71 -6.36 -0.66
C ILE A 48 -7.43 -7.69 -0.48
N GLN A 49 -7.29 -8.62 -1.43
CA GLN A 49 -7.95 -9.94 -1.35
C GLN A 49 -7.57 -10.75 -0.11
N ARG A 50 -6.30 -10.65 0.33
CA ARG A 50 -5.84 -11.34 1.54
C ARG A 50 -6.45 -10.75 2.81
N LEU A 51 -6.56 -9.42 2.87
CA LEU A 51 -7.14 -8.68 4.00
C LEU A 51 -8.66 -8.77 4.06
N GLU A 52 -9.34 -9.02 2.93
CA GLU A 52 -10.77 -9.33 2.87
C GLU A 52 -11.14 -10.58 3.69
N GLN A 53 -10.18 -11.47 3.93
CA GLN A 53 -10.37 -12.68 4.74
C GLN A 53 -10.12 -12.45 6.24
N GLU A 54 -9.70 -11.25 6.64
CA GLU A 54 -9.42 -10.88 8.03
C GLU A 54 -10.50 -9.96 8.57
N THR A 55 -10.96 -10.20 9.81
CA THR A 55 -12.03 -9.43 10.46
C THR A 55 -11.70 -7.92 10.54
N GLU A 56 -10.42 -7.56 10.64
CA GLU A 56 -9.94 -6.17 10.79
C GLU A 56 -8.90 -5.77 9.72
N GLY A 57 -8.77 -6.56 8.64
CA GLY A 57 -7.70 -6.39 7.67
C GLY A 57 -7.68 -5.01 7.01
N PHE A 58 -8.87 -4.48 6.67
CA PHE A 58 -9.00 -3.16 6.06
C PHE A 58 -8.76 -2.00 7.02
N GLU A 59 -9.16 -2.14 8.29
CA GLU A 59 -8.89 -1.12 9.29
C GLU A 59 -7.38 -1.01 9.57
N ARG A 60 -6.70 -2.16 9.70
CA ARG A 60 -5.24 -2.22 9.84
C ARG A 60 -4.51 -1.61 8.64
N LEU A 61 -4.96 -1.91 7.42
CA LEU A 61 -4.40 -1.31 6.21
C LEU A 61 -4.62 0.21 6.17
N ASN A 62 -5.81 0.68 6.53
CA ASN A 62 -6.10 2.11 6.56
C ASN A 62 -5.21 2.84 7.57
N GLN A 63 -5.04 2.28 8.76
CA GLN A 63 -4.13 2.82 9.79
C GLN A 63 -2.68 2.84 9.30
N THR A 64 -2.20 1.73 8.73
CA THR A 64 -0.83 1.61 8.21
C THR A 64 -0.55 2.64 7.12
N LEU A 65 -1.49 2.83 6.17
CA LEU A 65 -1.34 3.80 5.09
C LEU A 65 -1.51 5.26 5.56
N ALA A 66 -2.12 5.49 6.73
CA ALA A 66 -2.30 6.82 7.31
C ALA A 66 -1.06 7.29 8.08
N GLU A 67 -0.12 6.39 8.38
CA GLU A 67 1.14 6.75 9.01
C GLU A 67 2.03 7.59 8.09
N SER A 68 2.63 8.65 8.63
CA SER A 68 3.44 9.61 7.87
C SER A 68 4.67 9.00 7.19
N ALA A 69 5.15 7.85 7.66
CA ALA A 69 6.23 7.10 7.02
C ALA A 69 5.83 6.51 5.65
N ILE A 70 4.52 6.28 5.45
CA ILE A 70 3.91 5.79 4.21
C ILE A 70 3.24 6.94 3.45
N SER A 71 3.62 8.19 3.75
CA SER A 71 3.17 9.34 2.95
C SER A 71 3.55 9.12 1.49
N ILE A 72 2.55 9.03 0.62
CA ILE A 72 2.73 9.00 -0.83
C ILE A 72 3.39 10.32 -1.21
N ILE A 73 4.72 10.31 -1.40
CA ILE A 73 5.44 11.51 -1.82
C ILE A 73 5.09 11.72 -3.29
N GLY A 74 4.14 12.60 -3.53
CA GLY A 74 3.83 13.20 -4.81
C GLY A 74 3.13 14.52 -4.53
N GLU A 75 3.78 15.63 -4.93
CA GLU A 75 3.30 17.02 -4.90
C GLU A 75 3.79 17.98 -3.79
N GLN A 76 4.99 17.83 -3.23
CA GLN A 76 5.74 19.01 -2.75
C GLN A 76 7.25 18.88 -3.01
N TYR A 77 7.64 18.92 -4.29
CA TYR A 77 8.95 19.46 -4.67
C TYR A 77 8.67 20.81 -5.35
N ILE A 78 8.28 21.80 -4.55
CA ILE A 78 8.38 23.21 -4.95
C ILE A 78 9.86 23.51 -5.06
N GLY A 79 10.26 23.93 -6.26
CA GLY A 79 11.65 24.10 -6.64
C GLY A 79 12.42 25.06 -5.77
N TYR A 80 13.72 24.81 -5.67
CA TYR A 80 14.70 25.86 -5.57
C TYR A 80 15.60 25.75 -6.79
N GLU A 81 15.39 26.66 -7.73
CA GLU A 81 16.43 27.10 -8.65
C GLU A 81 17.55 27.73 -7.81
N ILE A 82 18.79 27.28 -8.02
CA ILE A 82 20.03 28.02 -7.70
C ILE A 82 20.95 27.93 -8.90
#